data_AF-B3CQQ1-F1
#
_entry.id   AF-B3CQQ1-F1
#
_cell.length_a   1.000
_cell.length_b   1.000
_cell.length_c   1.000
_cell.angle_alpha   90.00
_cell.angle_beta   90.00
_cell.angle_gamma   90.00
#
_symmetry.space_group_name_H-M   'P 1'
#
loop_
_entity.id
_entity.type
_entity.pdbx_description
1 polymer ?
#
loop_
_entity_poly.entity_id
_entity_poly.type
_entity_poly.pdbx_seq_one_letter_code
_entity_poly.pdbx_strand_id
1 'polypeptide(L)'
;MLEYMLKHIHQRDMLKLWEEFLIKFKHVLILDKEKGYIYLRSFLWYTDTKLLESQQPELEQVLAKYLSEEEKSNIMRTIAAKYIDEGIEIGETKGIAKGIAKGIAEGIEIGEVKAKQGLARNLLKAGFSVEFISENTGLSKEEVINLKNNIEY
;
A
#
# COMPACT_ATOMS: atom_id res chain seq x y z
N MET A 1 26.88 10.05 -13.18
CA MET A 1 25.75 9.20 -13.57
C MET A 1 24.43 9.75 -13.06
N LEU A 2 24.25 9.93 -11.75
CA LEU A 2 22.98 10.42 -11.19
C LEU A 2 22.50 11.77 -11.75
N GLU A 3 23.37 12.78 -11.81
CA GLU A 3 23.01 14.09 -12.38
C GLU A 3 22.52 13.99 -13.84
N TYR A 4 23.13 13.10 -14.63
CA TYR A 4 22.70 12.85 -15.99
C TYR A 4 21.32 12.19 -16.03
N MET A 5 21.09 11.18 -15.20
CA MET A 5 19.77 10.56 -15.08
C MET A 5 18.70 11.60 -14.76
N LEU A 6 18.96 12.48 -13.78
CA LEU A 6 18.03 13.53 -13.37
C LEU A 6 17.78 14.57 -14.48
N LYS A 7 18.82 14.98 -15.21
CA LYS A 7 18.68 15.91 -16.35
C LYS A 7 17.83 15.32 -17.49
N HIS A 8 17.91 14.01 -17.68
CA HIS A 8 17.27 13.31 -18.79
C HIS A 8 15.98 12.58 -18.38
N ILE A 9 15.56 12.76 -17.13
CA ILE A 9 14.48 11.99 -16.49
C ILE A 9 13.10 12.15 -17.15
N HIS A 10 12.93 13.23 -17.92
CA HIS A 10 11.70 13.59 -18.63
C HIS A 10 11.70 13.16 -20.11
N GLN A 11 12.79 12.58 -20.63
CA GLN A 11 12.78 12.03 -21.98
C GLN A 11 11.70 10.97 -22.10
N ARG A 12 10.96 10.96 -23.22
CA ARG A 12 9.87 10.00 -23.45
C ARG A 12 10.37 8.63 -23.91
N ASP A 13 11.44 8.63 -24.70
CA ASP A 13 12.05 7.42 -25.23
C ASP A 13 13.09 6.89 -24.24
N MET A 14 12.64 5.95 -23.39
CA MET A 14 13.49 5.36 -22.35
C MET A 14 14.59 4.48 -22.95
N LEU A 15 14.32 3.77 -24.06
CA LEU A 15 15.31 2.90 -24.68
C LEU A 15 16.48 3.72 -25.24
N LYS A 16 16.17 4.84 -25.90
CA LYS A 16 17.21 5.78 -26.36
C LYS A 16 18.01 6.34 -25.19
N LEU A 17 17.36 6.74 -24.10
CA LEU A 17 18.06 7.21 -22.90
C LEU A 17 18.97 6.10 -22.32
N TRP A 18 18.52 4.85 -22.31
CA TRP A 18 19.34 3.70 -21.92
C TRP A 18 20.60 3.54 -22.78
N GLU A 19 20.44 3.59 -24.11
CA GLU A 19 21.58 3.53 -25.03
C GLU A 19 22.55 4.70 -24.80
N GLU A 20 22.04 5.93 -24.73
CA GLU A 20 22.87 7.13 -24.47
C GLU A 20 23.59 7.04 -23.12
N PHE A 21 22.90 6.57 -22.07
CA PHE A 21 23.46 6.40 -20.74
C PHE A 21 24.61 5.39 -20.74
N LEU A 22 24.38 4.19 -21.29
CA LEU A 22 25.39 3.13 -21.31
C LEU A 22 26.60 3.50 -22.17
N ILE A 23 26.38 4.16 -23.33
CA ILE A 23 27.46 4.67 -24.18
C ILE A 23 28.30 5.70 -23.41
N LYS A 24 27.63 6.69 -22.80
CA LYS A 24 28.30 7.81 -22.13
C LYS A 24 29.07 7.38 -20.89
N PHE A 25 28.55 6.38 -20.16
CA PHE A 25 29.12 5.95 -18.90
C PHE A 25 29.82 4.58 -18.96
N LYS A 26 30.07 4.02 -20.16
CA LYS A 26 30.68 2.68 -20.34
C LYS A 26 31.89 2.39 -19.46
N HIS A 27 32.78 3.37 -19.28
CA HIS A 27 33.98 3.23 -18.44
C HIS A 27 33.67 3.33 -16.94
N VAL A 28 32.67 4.13 -16.58
CA VAL A 28 32.24 4.35 -15.20
C VAL A 28 31.36 3.20 -14.70
N LEU A 29 30.77 2.41 -15.59
CA LEU A 29 30.06 1.17 -15.24
C LEU A 29 30.95 0.17 -14.51
N ILE A 30 32.27 0.17 -14.77
CA ILE A 30 33.24 -0.67 -14.05
C ILE A 30 33.27 -0.28 -12.55
N LEU A 31 33.29 1.02 -12.26
CA LEU A 31 33.24 1.52 -10.88
C LEU A 31 31.87 1.27 -10.23
N ASP A 32 30.79 1.37 -11.01
CA ASP A 32 29.45 1.03 -10.50
C ASP A 32 29.36 -0.47 -10.16
N LYS A 33 29.93 -1.34 -11.01
CA LYS A 33 30.04 -2.78 -10.79
C LYS A 33 30.78 -3.11 -9.49
N GLU A 34 31.91 -2.48 -9.22
CA GLU A 34 32.64 -2.65 -7.95
C GLU A 34 31.80 -2.27 -6.72
N LYS A 35 30.86 -1.32 -6.91
CA LYS A 35 29.91 -0.91 -5.89
C LYS A 35 28.61 -1.72 -5.91
N GLY A 36 28.56 -2.79 -6.71
CA GLY A 36 27.41 -3.66 -6.84
C GLY A 36 26.27 -3.07 -7.68
N TYR A 37 26.56 -2.22 -8.67
CA TYR A 37 25.57 -1.65 -9.60
C TYR A 37 24.56 -0.69 -8.95
N ILE A 38 25.01 0.18 -8.06
CA ILE A 38 24.12 1.13 -7.37
C ILE A 38 23.39 2.02 -8.39
N TYR A 39 24.12 2.66 -9.31
CA TYR A 39 23.52 3.61 -10.24
C TYR A 39 22.68 2.90 -11.30
N LEU A 40 23.16 1.78 -11.82
CA LEU A 40 22.44 1.00 -12.83
C LEU A 40 21.14 0.42 -12.27
N ARG A 41 21.13 -0.10 -11.02
CA ARG A 41 19.91 -0.53 -10.35
C ARG A 41 18.95 0.62 -10.09
N SER A 42 19.45 1.77 -9.64
CA SER A 42 18.61 2.96 -9.44
C SER A 42 17.99 3.44 -10.75
N PHE A 43 18.74 3.39 -11.84
CA PHE A 43 18.25 3.79 -13.15
C PHE A 43 17.19 2.82 -13.66
N LEU A 44 17.44 1.52 -13.54
CA LEU A 44 16.49 0.47 -13.91
C LEU A 44 15.20 0.55 -13.10
N TRP A 45 15.28 0.63 -11.77
CA TRP A 45 14.10 0.85 -10.92
C TRP A 45 13.28 2.07 -11.33
N TYR A 46 13.96 3.17 -11.71
CA TYR A 46 13.27 4.37 -12.15
C TYR A 46 12.58 4.22 -13.51
N THR A 47 13.28 3.66 -14.50
CA THR A 47 12.78 3.56 -15.88
C THR A 47 11.83 2.39 -16.10
N ASP A 48 11.92 1.33 -15.29
CA ASP A 48 11.10 0.13 -15.41
C ASP A 48 9.61 0.47 -15.31
N THR A 49 9.24 1.36 -14.39
CA THR A 49 7.86 1.88 -14.27
C THR A 49 7.38 2.69 -15.48
N LYS A 50 8.29 3.10 -16.37
CA LYS A 50 8.00 3.92 -17.56
C LYS A 50 8.16 3.15 -18.87
N LEU A 51 8.70 1.93 -18.82
CA LEU A 51 8.84 1.05 -19.96
C LEU A 51 7.58 0.19 -20.07
N LEU A 52 7.09 0.03 -21.30
CA LEU A 52 6.04 -0.94 -21.56
C LEU A 52 6.64 -2.35 -21.48
N GLU A 53 5.82 -3.32 -21.07
CA GLU A 53 6.24 -4.73 -21.01
C GLU A 53 6.76 -5.21 -22.38
N SER A 54 6.16 -4.74 -23.48
CA SER A 54 6.58 -5.04 -24.85
C SER A 54 7.98 -4.51 -25.20
N GLN A 55 8.51 -3.54 -24.46
CA GLN A 55 9.83 -2.93 -24.68
C GLN A 55 10.92 -3.59 -23.82
N GLN A 56 10.55 -4.46 -22.88
CA GLN A 56 11.50 -5.17 -22.02
C GLN A 56 12.52 -5.99 -22.83
N PRO A 57 12.14 -6.74 -23.90
CA PRO A 57 13.11 -7.46 -24.72
C PRO A 57 14.12 -6.54 -25.43
N GLU A 58 13.70 -5.32 -25.78
CA GLU A 58 14.55 -4.33 -26.45
C GLU A 58 15.55 -3.73 -25.44
N LEU A 59 15.10 -3.46 -24.20
CA LEU A 59 15.99 -3.06 -23.12
C LEU A 59 17.02 -4.16 -22.80
N GLU A 60 16.60 -5.42 -22.74
CA GLU A 60 17.51 -6.56 -22.51
C GLU A 60 18.59 -6.64 -23.59
N GLN A 61 18.25 -6.40 -24.86
CA GLN A 61 19.22 -6.33 -25.94
C GLN A 61 20.18 -5.15 -25.79
N VAL A 62 19.68 -3.98 -25.37
CA VAL A 62 20.53 -2.81 -25.09
C VAL A 62 21.51 -3.13 -23.96
N LEU A 63 21.06 -3.73 -22.87
CA LEU A 63 21.89 -4.12 -21.73
C LEU A 63 22.91 -5.19 -22.12
N ALA A 64 22.53 -6.17 -22.96
CA ALA A 64 23.42 -7.24 -23.42
C ALA A 64 24.64 -6.74 -24.20
N LYS A 65 24.56 -5.54 -24.81
CA LYS A 65 25.72 -4.91 -25.47
C LYS A 65 26.82 -4.49 -24.48
N TYR A 66 26.49 -4.31 -23.20
CA TYR A 66 27.38 -3.73 -22.19
C TYR A 66 27.59 -4.61 -20.95
N LEU A 67 26.72 -5.60 -20.73
CA LEU A 67 26.68 -6.44 -19.54
C LEU A 67 26.63 -7.92 -19.92
N SER A 68 27.31 -8.76 -19.17
CA SER A 68 27.20 -10.22 -19.29
C SER A 68 25.84 -10.73 -18.80
N GLU A 69 25.48 -11.96 -19.18
CA GLU A 69 24.26 -12.60 -18.68
C GLU A 69 24.22 -12.71 -17.16
N GLU A 70 25.37 -12.99 -16.52
CA GLU A 70 25.47 -13.07 -15.06
C GLU A 70 25.21 -11.71 -14.41
N GLU A 71 25.77 -10.63 -14.96
CA GLU A 71 25.60 -9.28 -14.44
C GLU A 71 24.15 -8.83 -14.55
N LYS A 72 23.53 -9.04 -15.72
CA LYS A 72 22.11 -8.77 -15.95
C LYS A 72 21.23 -9.53 -14.95
N SER A 73 21.46 -10.83 -14.81
CA SER A 73 20.71 -11.68 -13.87
C SER A 73 20.83 -11.17 -12.43
N ASN A 74 22.03 -10.79 -12.00
CA ASN A 74 22.25 -10.32 -10.63
C ASN A 74 21.56 -8.97 -10.35
N ILE A 75 21.57 -8.05 -11.32
CA ILE A 75 20.87 -6.77 -11.27
C ILE A 75 19.36 -7.01 -11.19
N MET A 76 18.80 -7.81 -12.11
CA MET A 76 17.38 -8.12 -12.19
C MET A 76 16.87 -8.79 -10.90
N ARG A 77 17.61 -9.77 -10.37
CA ARG A 77 17.26 -10.45 -9.11
C ARG A 77 17.20 -9.48 -7.94
N THR A 78 18.15 -8.55 -7.86
CA THR A 78 18.18 -7.55 -6.77
C THR A 78 16.97 -6.61 -6.85
N ILE A 79 16.59 -6.19 -8.06
CA ILE A 79 15.43 -5.33 -8.27
C ILE A 79 14.13 -6.07 -7.97
N ALA A 80 14.01 -7.32 -8.42
CA ALA A 80 12.86 -8.17 -8.10
C ALA A 80 12.70 -8.34 -6.59
N ALA A 81 13.79 -8.59 -5.85
CA ALA A 81 13.76 -8.64 -4.38
C ALA A 81 13.26 -7.32 -3.78
N LYS A 82 13.75 -6.17 -4.25
CA LYS A 82 13.30 -4.86 -3.77
C LYS A 82 11.80 -4.62 -4.04
N TYR A 83 11.28 -5.04 -5.20
CA TYR A 83 9.85 -4.93 -5.50
C TYR A 83 8.99 -5.82 -4.60
N ILE A 84 9.48 -7.02 -4.27
CA ILE A 84 8.81 -7.90 -3.32
C ILE A 84 8.75 -7.23 -1.94
N ASP A 85 9.88 -6.69 -1.46
CA ASP A 85 9.95 -6.00 -0.16
C ASP A 85 9.03 -4.77 -0.12
N GLU A 86 9.08 -3.90 -1.14
CA GLU A 86 8.18 -2.74 -1.27
C GLU A 86 6.71 -3.18 -1.32
N GLY A 87 6.42 -4.27 -2.04
CA GLY A 87 5.08 -4.85 -2.13
C GLY A 87 4.55 -5.37 -0.79
N ILE A 88 5.41 -6.03 0.00
CA ILE A 88 5.09 -6.50 1.35
C ILE A 88 4.83 -5.30 2.27
N GLU A 89 5.72 -4.31 2.29
CA GLU A 89 5.58 -3.11 3.13
C GLU A 89 4.27 -2.35 2.83
N ILE A 90 3.97 -2.14 1.55
CA ILE A 90 2.71 -1.52 1.11
C ILE A 90 1.51 -2.37 1.53
N GLY A 91 1.61 -3.69 1.40
CA GLY A 91 0.58 -4.65 1.78
C GLY A 91 0.28 -4.61 3.28
N GLU A 92 1.32 -4.68 4.12
CA GLU A 92 1.21 -4.61 5.58
C GLU A 92 0.63 -3.26 6.03
N THR A 93 1.16 -2.15 5.50
CA THR A 93 0.69 -0.81 5.84
C THR A 93 -0.79 -0.63 5.49
N LYS A 94 -1.20 -1.03 4.28
CA LYS A 94 -2.61 -0.97 3.86
C LYS A 94 -3.49 -1.91 4.68
N GLY A 95 -2.98 -3.10 5.02
CA GLY A 95 -3.69 -4.09 5.84
C GLY A 95 -3.97 -3.58 7.24
N ILE A 96 -2.94 -3.05 7.92
CA ILE A 96 -3.05 -2.46 9.26
C ILE A 96 -4.01 -1.27 9.25
N ALA A 97 -3.86 -0.34 8.30
CA ALA A 97 -4.74 0.83 8.21
C ALA A 97 -6.22 0.44 8.02
N LYS A 98 -6.49 -0.51 7.12
CA LYS A 98 -7.85 -1.04 6.92
C LYS A 98 -8.39 -1.75 8.16
N GLY A 99 -7.56 -2.55 8.83
CA GLY A 99 -7.93 -3.27 10.05
C GLY A 99 -8.29 -2.32 11.19
N ILE A 100 -7.47 -1.30 11.42
CA ILE A 100 -7.72 -0.27 12.44
C ILE A 100 -9.01 0.49 12.13
N ALA A 101 -9.19 0.96 10.90
CA ALA A 101 -10.38 1.70 10.51
C ALA A 101 -11.66 0.89 10.71
N LYS A 102 -11.64 -0.39 10.28
CA LYS A 102 -12.77 -1.31 10.47
C LYS A 102 -13.05 -1.57 11.96
N GLY A 103 -12.00 -1.84 12.74
CA GLY A 103 -12.13 -2.10 14.18
C GLY A 103 -12.65 -0.89 14.96
N ILE A 104 -12.23 0.33 14.61
CA ILE A 104 -12.76 1.56 15.21
C ILE A 104 -14.24 1.74 14.87
N ALA A 105 -14.62 1.56 13.60
CA ALA A 105 -16.02 1.71 13.17
C ALA A 105 -16.95 0.71 13.88
N GLU A 106 -16.57 -0.58 13.88
CA GLU A 106 -17.33 -1.63 14.58
C GLU A 106 -17.37 -1.38 16.09
N GLY A 107 -16.26 -0.92 16.68
CA GLY A 107 -16.17 -0.59 18.10
C GLY A 107 -17.09 0.56 18.51
N ILE A 108 -17.16 1.62 17.70
CA ILE A 108 -18.05 2.77 17.93
C ILE A 108 -19.50 2.32 17.83
N GLU A 109 -19.88 1.59 16.78
CA GLU A 109 -21.26 1.12 16.58
C GLU A 109 -21.72 0.21 17.72
N ILE A 110 -20.91 -0.79 18.10
CA ILE A 110 -21.21 -1.68 19.23
C ILE A 110 -21.31 -0.88 20.53
N GLY A 111 -20.43 0.11 20.73
CA GLY A 111 -20.43 0.99 21.89
C GLY A 111 -21.72 1.81 22.00
N GLU A 112 -22.14 2.45 20.90
CA GLU A 112 -23.37 3.23 20.84
C GLU A 112 -24.61 2.38 21.11
N VAL A 113 -24.72 1.20 20.48
CA VAL A 113 -25.84 0.28 20.71
C VAL A 113 -25.88 -0.17 22.18
N LYS A 114 -24.74 -0.57 22.76
CA LYS A 114 -24.67 -0.97 24.17
C LYS A 114 -25.02 0.18 25.12
N ALA A 115 -24.58 1.40 24.81
CA ALA A 115 -24.90 2.58 25.61
C ALA A 115 -26.41 2.89 25.58
N LYS A 116 -27.04 2.87 24.40
CA LYS A 116 -28.50 3.05 24.25
C LYS A 116 -29.28 1.99 25.02
N GLN A 117 -28.90 0.72 24.86
CA GLN A 117 -29.53 -0.40 25.57
C GLN A 117 -29.31 -0.31 27.09
N GLY A 118 -28.12 0.05 27.54
CA GLY A 118 -27.80 0.23 28.96
C GLY A 118 -28.64 1.34 29.60
N LEU A 119 -28.76 2.49 28.93
CA LEU A 119 -29.63 3.59 29.35
C LEU A 119 -31.10 3.14 29.41
N ALA A 120 -31.60 2.46 28.38
CA ALA A 120 -32.97 1.95 28.34
C ALA A 120 -33.27 0.97 29.49
N ARG A 121 -32.34 0.04 29.79
CA ARG A 121 -32.46 -0.89 30.92
C ARG A 121 -32.53 -0.15 32.26
N ASN A 122 -31.73 0.90 32.44
CA ASN A 122 -31.73 1.68 33.67
C ASN A 122 -33.05 2.45 33.84
N LEU A 123 -33.58 3.03 32.76
CA LEU A 123 -34.86 3.73 32.78
C LEU A 123 -36.04 2.78 33.00
N LEU A 124 -36.03 1.58 32.39
CA LEU A 124 -37.03 0.54 32.64
C LEU A 124 -37.06 0.13 34.11
N LYS A 125 -35.89 -0.10 34.71
CA LYS A 125 -35.76 -0.43 36.15
C LYS A 125 -36.24 0.69 37.06
N ALA A 126 -36.13 1.95 36.63
CA ALA A 126 -36.64 3.11 37.34
C ALA A 126 -38.16 3.34 37.14
N GLY A 127 -38.84 2.53 36.32
CA GLY A 127 -40.29 2.57 36.14
C GLY A 127 -40.79 3.54 35.08
N PHE A 128 -39.91 4.06 34.21
CA PHE A 128 -40.33 4.92 33.10
C PHE A 128 -41.10 4.14 32.01
N SER A 129 -42.01 4.82 31.31
CA SER A 129 -42.81 4.23 30.23
C SER A 129 -41.98 3.91 28.99
N VAL A 130 -42.46 2.95 28.19
CA VAL A 130 -41.83 2.57 26.91
C VAL A 130 -41.73 3.76 25.96
N GLU A 131 -42.78 4.60 25.92
CA GLU A 131 -42.82 5.86 25.17
C GLU A 131 -41.66 6.79 25.54
N PHE A 132 -41.52 7.09 26.83
CA PHE A 132 -40.49 7.99 27.33
C PHE A 132 -39.08 7.46 27.03
N ILE A 133 -38.88 6.15 27.19
CA ILE A 133 -37.58 5.51 26.95
C ILE A 133 -37.23 5.53 25.46
N SER A 134 -38.18 5.23 24.59
CA SER A 134 -37.98 5.29 23.13
C SER A 134 -37.55 6.69 22.67
N GLU A 135 -38.22 7.73 23.17
CA GLU A 135 -37.91 9.13 22.84
C GLU A 135 -36.52 9.57 23.32
N ASN A 136 -36.04 9.07 24.47
CA ASN A 136 -34.80 9.54 25.09
C ASN A 136 -33.57 8.67 24.79
N THR A 137 -33.75 7.45 24.27
CA THR A 137 -32.65 6.51 23.96
C THR A 137 -32.40 6.35 22.47
N GLY A 138 -33.33 6.81 21.63
CA GLY A 138 -33.28 6.59 20.18
C GLY A 138 -33.48 5.13 19.76
N LEU A 139 -33.97 4.29 20.68
CA LEU A 139 -34.46 2.95 20.38
C LEU A 139 -35.93 3.02 19.96
N SER A 140 -36.35 2.14 19.08
CA SER A 140 -37.77 1.93 18.76
C SER A 140 -38.53 1.37 19.96
N LYS A 141 -39.84 1.58 20.00
CA LYS A 141 -40.71 1.00 21.03
C LYS A 141 -40.59 -0.53 21.10
N GLU A 142 -40.45 -1.19 19.94
CA GLU A 142 -40.26 -2.64 19.84
C GLU A 142 -38.95 -3.09 20.48
N GLU A 143 -37.84 -2.41 20.23
CA GLU A 143 -36.55 -2.70 20.89
C GLU A 143 -36.63 -2.53 22.41
N VAL A 144 -37.32 -1.49 22.89
CA VAL A 144 -37.52 -1.26 24.32
C VAL A 144 -38.40 -2.34 24.96
N ILE A 145 -39.47 -2.77 24.29
CA ILE A 145 -40.33 -3.88 24.75
C ILE A 145 -39.54 -5.18 24.81
N ASN A 146 -38.74 -5.47 23.79
CA ASN A 146 -37.87 -6.65 23.77
C ASN A 146 -36.84 -6.61 24.91
N LEU A 147 -36.25 -5.45 25.20
CA LEU A 147 -35.36 -5.29 26.36
C LEU A 147 -36.10 -5.53 27.68
N LYS A 148 -37.32 -5.02 27.83
CA LYS A 148 -38.15 -5.21 29.03
C LYS A 148 -38.45 -6.69 29.28
N ASN A 149 -38.88 -7.41 28.25
CA ASN A 149 -39.19 -8.85 28.34
C ASN A 149 -37.94 -9.67 28.75
N ASN A 150 -36.74 -9.24 28.37
CA ASN A 150 -35.47 -9.89 28.74
C ASN A 150 -34.95 -9.49 30.15
N ILE A 151 -35.66 -8.65 30.91
CA ILE A 151 -35.34 -8.30 32.30
C ILE A 151 -36.28 -9.01 33.29
N GLU A 152 -37.48 -9.40 32.84
CA GLU A 152 -38.53 -10.02 33.66
C GLU A 152 -38.41 -11.56 33.76
N TYR A 153 -37.36 -12.16 33.17
CA TYR A 153 -36.90 -13.54 33.38
C TYR A 153 -35.54 -13.57 34.08
#